data_AF-A0A524CCY3-F1
#
_entry.id   AF-A0A524CCY3-F1
#
_cell.length_a   1.000
_cell.length_b   1.000
_cell.length_c   1.000
_cell.angle_alpha   90.00
_cell.angle_beta   90.00
_cell.angle_gamma   90.00
#
_symmetry.space_group_name_H-M   'P 1'
#
loop_
_entity.id
_entity.type
_entity.pdbx_description
1 polymer ?
#
loop_
_entity_poly.entity_id
_entity_poly.type
_entity_poly.pdbx_seq_one_letter_code
_entity_poly.pdbx_strand_id
1 'polypeptide(L)' 'MPRALGSSTLFIGRIEVRAHSRATEIEERVVSAALNLFPENMREEQQVSITKTEGLAGDLILVI' A
#
# COMPACT_ATOMS: atom_id res chain seq x y z
N MET A 1 40.12 6.82 -18.95
CA MET A 1 39.09 5.78 -19.21
C MET A 1 38.31 5.54 -17.92
N PRO A 2 37.09 6.08 -17.73
CA PRO A 2 36.29 5.72 -16.57
C PRO A 2 35.55 4.40 -16.81
N ARG A 3 35.60 3.55 -15.78
CA ARG A 3 35.01 2.21 -15.70
C ARG A 3 33.49 2.37 -15.61
N ALA A 4 32.74 1.80 -16.55
CA ALA A 4 31.29 1.69 -16.42
C ALA A 4 30.98 0.80 -15.21
N LEU A 5 30.48 1.39 -14.13
CA LEU A 5 29.84 0.63 -13.07
C LEU A 5 28.59 -0.01 -13.68
N GLY A 6 28.57 -1.35 -13.71
CA GLY A 6 27.40 -2.11 -14.10
C GLY A 6 26.25 -1.73 -13.20
N SER A 7 25.34 -0.91 -13.73
CA SER A 7 24.04 -0.67 -13.12
C SER A 7 23.29 -1.99 -13.17
N SER A 8 23.33 -2.77 -12.09
CA SER A 8 22.27 -3.74 -11.82
C SER A 8 20.99 -2.92 -11.66
N THR A 9 20.28 -2.68 -12.76
CA THR A 9 18.96 -2.05 -12.77
C THR A 9 18.11 -2.79 -11.77
N LEU A 10 17.76 -2.10 -10.67
CA LEU A 10 16.88 -2.64 -9.65
C LEU A 10 15.53 -2.94 -10.33
N PHE A 11 15.25 -4.22 -10.56
CA PHE A 11 13.99 -4.64 -11.19
C PHE A 11 12.95 -4.81 -10.09
N ILE A 12 12.01 -3.87 -10.00
CA ILE A 12 10.88 -3.97 -9.09
C ILE A 12 9.75 -4.66 -9.84
N GLY A 13 9.45 -5.91 -9.46
CA GLY A 13 8.38 -6.68 -10.09
C GLY A 13 6.96 -6.29 -9.65
N ARG A 14 6.82 -5.83 -8.39
CA ARG A 14 5.54 -5.36 -7.83
C ARG A 14 5.79 -4.51 -6.58
N ILE A 15 4.97 -3.49 -6.37
CA ILE A 15 4.86 -2.75 -5.11
C ILE A 15 3.45 -2.97 -4.59
N GLU A 16 3.33 -3.26 -3.29
CA GLU A 16 2.05 -3.36 -2.59
C GLU A 16 2.10 -2.46 -1.35
N VAL A 17 1.00 -1.76 -1.08
CA VAL A 17 0.76 -1.05 0.18
C VAL A 17 -0.32 -1.81 0.93
N ARG A 18 -0.13 -2.01 2.22
CA ARG A 18 -1.14 -2.62 3.10
C ARG A 18 -1.36 -1.76 4.33
N ALA A 19 -2.62 -1.59 4.70
CA ALA A 19 -3.03 -0.83 5.87
C ALA A 19 -4.07 -1.60 6.69
N HIS A 20 -4.25 -1.17 7.94
CA HIS A 20 -5.31 -1.68 8.80
C HIS A 20 -6.20 -0.53 9.22
N SER A 21 -7.52 -0.74 9.19
CA SER A 21 -8.50 0.17 9.77
C SER A 21 -9.22 -0.52 10.93
N ARG A 22 -9.16 0.09 12.11
CA ARG A 22 -9.82 -0.35 13.34
C ARG A 22 -11.17 0.31 13.51
N ALA A 23 -11.91 -0.13 14.53
CA ALA A 23 -13.28 0.28 14.79
C ALA A 23 -13.51 1.81 14.90
N THR A 24 -12.49 2.58 15.30
CA THR A 24 -12.60 4.04 15.45
C THR A 24 -12.09 4.82 14.24
N GLU A 25 -11.57 4.13 13.22
CA GLU A 25 -11.03 4.75 12.02
C GLU A 25 -12.09 4.83 10.92
N ILE A 26 -11.94 5.81 10.03
CA ILE A 26 -12.83 5.99 8.88
C ILE A 26 -12.15 5.33 7.68
N GLU A 27 -12.71 4.22 7.21
CA GLU A 27 -12.18 3.37 6.14
C GLU A 27 -11.72 4.19 4.92
N GLU A 28 -12.56 5.10 4.42
CA GLU A 28 -12.28 5.89 3.22
C GLU A 28 -11.06 6.81 3.41
N ARG A 29 -10.81 7.27 4.64
CA ARG A 29 -9.64 8.09 4.96
C ARG A 29 -8.37 7.25 5.04
N VAL A 30 -8.46 6.02 5.51
CA VAL A 30 -7.32 5.08 5.53
C VAL A 30 -6.94 4.69 4.10
N VAL A 31 -7.93 4.36 3.25
CA VAL A 31 -7.71 4.10 1.82
C VAL A 31 -7.05 5.30 1.14
N SER A 32 -7.57 6.51 1.37
CA SER A 32 -7.01 7.74 0.79
C SER A 32 -5.56 7.97 1.24
N ALA A 33 -5.25 7.73 2.52
CA ALA A 33 -3.91 7.85 3.04
C ALA A 33 -2.94 6.84 2.40
N ALA A 34 -3.38 5.60 2.18
CA ALA A 34 -2.60 4.58 1.48
C ALA A 34 -2.34 4.97 0.02
N LEU A 35 -3.35 5.47 -0.69
CA LEU A 35 -3.22 5.92 -2.08
C LEU A 35 -2.28 7.14 -2.23
N ASN A 36 -2.18 7.98 -1.21
CA ASN A 36 -1.27 9.14 -1.22
C ASN A 36 0.22 8.75 -1.22
N LEU A 37 0.57 7.50 -0.92
CA LEU A 37 1.95 6.99 -1.07
C LEU A 37 2.34 6.83 -2.54
N PHE A 38 1.36 6.74 -3.44
CA PHE A 38 1.59 6.65 -4.87
C PHE A 38 1.60 8.06 -5.51
N PRO A 39 2.40 8.25 -6.58
CA PRO A 39 2.33 9.44 -7.41
C PRO A 39 0.90 9.72 -7.88
N GLU A 40 0.52 11.00 -7.97
CA GLU A 40 -0.86 11.42 -8.29
C GLU A 40 -1.38 10.78 -9.58
N ASN A 41 -0.54 10.71 -10.61
CA ASN A 41 -0.87 10.14 -11.90
C ASN A 41 -1.04 8.61 -11.89
N MET A 42 -0.79 7.94 -10.77
CA MET A 42 -0.91 6.49 -10.62
C MET A 42 -2.03 6.08 -9.64
N ARG A 43 -2.62 7.02 -8.89
CA ARG A 43 -3.56 6.69 -7.80
C ARG A 43 -4.83 6.00 -8.31
N GLU A 44 -5.38 6.47 -9.42
CA GLU A 44 -6.61 5.93 -10.04
C GLU A 44 -6.40 4.56 -10.68
N GLU A 45 -5.15 4.18 -10.96
CA GLU A 45 -4.78 2.90 -11.57
C GLU A 45 -4.55 1.79 -10.54
N GLN A 46 -4.53 2.12 -9.24
CA GLN A 46 -4.28 1.15 -8.18
C GLN A 46 -5.54 0.31 -7.88
N GLN A 47 -5.36 -1.00 -7.78
CA GLN A 47 -6.40 -1.88 -7.28
C GLN A 47 -6.37 -1.90 -5.74
N VAL A 48 -7.49 -1.52 -5.12
CA VAL A 48 -7.67 -1.57 -3.66
C VAL A 48 -8.55 -2.76 -3.31
N SER A 49 -8.13 -3.57 -2.34
CA SER A 49 -8.91 -4.69 -1.80
C SER A 49 -9.13 -4.51 -0.32
N ILE A 50 -10.38 -4.58 0.13
CA ILE A 50 -10.70 -4.40 1.55
C ILE A 50 -11.30 -5.70 2.07
N THR A 51 -10.65 -6.26 3.09
CA THR A 51 -11.06 -7.53 3.71
C THR A 51 -11.31 -7.32 5.19
N LYS A 52 -12.50 -7.71 5.64
CA LYS A 52 -12.89 -7.69 7.05
C LYS A 52 -12.41 -8.97 7.74
N THR A 53 -11.70 -8.83 8.86
CA THR A 53 -11.11 -9.94 9.62
C THR A 53 -11.01 -9.60 11.11
N GLU A 54 -10.46 -10.51 11.90
CA GLU A 54 -10.17 -10.32 13.31
C GLU A 54 -8.69 -9.95 13.52
N GLY A 55 -8.46 -8.95 14.37
CA GLY A 55 -7.15 -8.56 14.87
C GLY A 55 -6.68 -9.46 16.00
N LEU A 56 -5.46 -9.21 16.48
CA LEU A 56 -4.82 -10.03 17.51
C LEU A 56 -5.63 -10.13 18.80
N ALA A 57 -6.39 -9.08 19.17
CA ALA A 57 -7.20 -9.06 20.39
C ALA A 57 -8.64 -9.55 20.14
N GLY A 58 -8.93 -10.12 18.97
CA GLY A 58 -10.29 -10.48 18.54
C GLY A 58 -11.15 -9.29 18.14
N ASP A 59 -10.56 -8.09 18.06
CA ASP A 59 -11.24 -6.90 17.57
C ASP A 59 -11.43 -7.00 16.05
N LEU A 60 -12.57 -6.52 15.58
CA LEU A 60 -12.81 -6.47 14.15
C LEU A 60 -11.91 -5.40 13.51
N ILE A 61 -11.16 -5.80 12.48
CA ILE A 61 -10.32 -4.92 11.67
C ILE A 61 -10.64 -5.08 10.19
N LEU A 62 -10.32 -4.04 9.42
CA LEU A 62 -10.24 -4.11 7.97
C LEU A 62 -8.78 -4.16 7.57
N VAL A 63 -8.42 -5.11 6.71
CA VAL A 63 -7.14 -5.13 5.99
C VAL A 63 -7.39 -4.52 4.62
N ILE A 64 -6.68 -3.44 4.33
CA ILE A 64 -6.76 -2.66 3.09
C ILE A 64 -5.47 -2.89 2.31
#